data_AF-A0A9P7DWJ5-F1
#
_entry.id   AF-A0A9P7DWJ5-F1
#
_cell.length_a   1.000
_cell.length_b   1.000
_cell.length_c   1.000
_cell.angle_alpha   90.00
_cell.angle_beta   90.00
_cell.angle_gamma   90.00
#
_symmetry.space_group_name_H-M   'P 1'
#
loop_
_entity.id
_entity.type
_entity.pdbx_description
1 polymer ?
#
loop_
_entity_poly.entity_id
_entity_poly.type
_entity_poly.pdbx_seq_one_letter_code
_entity_poly.pdbx_strand_id
1 'polypeptide(L)'
;MVHIVCDPALFPTPLPVIFDEVSVGLYRLGFENTAPLPGVNLDISVKTKILPGGATLNFAGTEEAVYERSDWPLSKLQDYFKDDTLALIGYGSQGHGQGLNARDNGLNVIIGVRKDGESWQQAMEDGWIPGETLFPIEEAINRGTIIMNLLSDAAQSQTWPTIAPLITKGKTLYFSHGFSVVYKEDTKVIPPKDVDVILVAPKGSGRTVRTLFKEGRGINSSVAVFQDVTGKAMEKAVAIGVAIGSGYMYETTFEKEVYSDLYGERGVLLGAIQGLFCAQYKVLRANGHSPSEAFNETVEEATQSLYPLIGEKGMDYMYNACSTTARRGALDWAPIFEKTNTPIFEQLYESVRNGTETRKALEFNGRSTYRQDLAKELKEIDDQEIWRAGKVVRSLRPDYKPE
;
A
#
# COMPACT_ATOMS: atom_id res chain seq x y z
N MET A 1 8.91 20.84 20.21
CA MET A 1 9.57 20.20 21.37
C MET A 1 8.60 20.35 22.55
N VAL A 2 7.75 19.35 22.79
CA VAL A 2 6.75 19.39 23.88
C VAL A 2 7.30 18.52 25.00
N HIS A 3 7.62 19.15 26.14
CA HIS A 3 8.02 18.45 27.35
C HIS A 3 6.77 17.85 28.01
N ILE A 4 6.71 16.52 28.08
CA ILE A 4 5.75 15.79 28.90
C ILE A 4 6.34 15.74 30.31
N VAL A 5 5.75 16.47 31.26
CA VAL A 5 5.98 16.26 32.69
C VAL A 5 4.71 15.62 33.24
N CYS A 6 4.71 14.29 33.35
CA CYS A 6 3.71 13.59 34.15
C CYS A 6 4.25 13.49 35.57
N ASP A 7 3.70 14.26 36.51
CA ASP A 7 3.82 13.97 37.93
C ASP A 7 2.70 12.99 38.32
N PRO A 8 3.00 11.72 38.65
CA PRO A 8 2.00 10.72 39.02
C PRO A 8 1.29 11.01 40.35
N ALA A 9 1.77 11.97 41.15
CA ALA A 9 1.17 12.30 42.44
C ALA A 9 -0.16 13.06 42.33
N LEU A 10 -0.48 13.62 41.15
CA LEU A 10 -1.66 14.48 40.96
C LEU A 10 -2.92 13.76 40.45
N PHE A 11 -2.84 12.49 40.03
CA PHE A 11 -3.99 11.75 39.49
C PHE A 11 -4.05 10.29 39.97
N PRO A 12 -4.81 9.98 41.04
CA PRO A 12 -4.91 8.62 41.59
C PRO A 12 -5.71 7.62 40.73
N THR A 13 -6.36 8.09 39.66
CA THR A 13 -7.12 7.25 38.72
C THR A 13 -6.96 7.77 37.28
N PRO A 14 -6.80 6.89 36.27
CA PRO A 14 -6.67 7.30 34.89
C PRO A 14 -8.05 7.64 34.34
N LEU A 15 -8.37 8.93 34.22
CA LEU A 15 -9.46 9.42 33.36
C LEU A 15 -8.85 9.91 32.04
N PRO A 16 -9.51 9.67 30.89
CA PRO A 16 -9.04 10.18 29.61
C PRO A 16 -9.18 11.70 29.61
N VAL A 17 -8.06 12.42 29.62
CA VAL A 17 -8.05 13.88 29.52
C VAL A 17 -8.06 14.25 28.05
N ILE A 18 -9.20 14.73 27.56
CA ILE A 18 -9.30 15.43 26.28
C ILE A 18 -8.93 16.89 26.55
N PHE A 19 -7.81 17.36 26.01
CA PHE A 19 -7.48 18.79 26.03
C PHE A 19 -8.04 19.45 24.77
N ASP A 20 -8.96 20.40 24.94
CA ASP A 20 -9.32 21.35 23.88
C ASP A 20 -8.44 22.61 23.95
N GLU A 21 -8.36 23.36 22.85
CA GLU A 21 -7.55 24.59 22.76
C GLU A 21 -8.02 25.71 23.71
N VAL A 22 -9.30 25.67 24.14
CA VAL A 22 -9.92 26.67 25.01
C VAL A 22 -9.35 26.56 26.43
N SER A 23 -9.18 25.33 26.92
CA SER A 23 -8.66 25.03 28.26
C SER A 23 -7.17 25.40 28.40
N VAL A 24 -6.39 25.26 27.32
CA VAL A 24 -4.97 25.63 27.28
C VAL A 24 -4.78 27.15 27.31
N GLY A 25 -5.70 27.92 26.71
CA GLY A 25 -5.67 29.38 26.71
C GLY A 25 -5.92 29.99 28.10
N LEU A 26 -6.87 29.44 28.86
CA LEU A 26 -7.23 29.94 30.20
C LEU A 26 -6.16 29.62 31.25
N TYR A 27 -5.52 28.45 31.17
CA TYR A 27 -4.40 28.10 32.04
C TYR A 27 -3.20 29.04 31.86
N ARG A 28 -2.89 29.43 30.62
CA ARG A 28 -1.82 30.41 30.32
C ARG A 28 -2.08 31.81 30.88
N LEU A 29 -3.32 32.11 31.22
CA LEU A 29 -3.74 33.38 31.83
C LEU A 29 -3.88 33.30 33.36
N GLY A 30 -3.48 32.18 33.98
CA GLY A 30 -3.43 32.03 35.44
C GLY A 30 -4.79 31.73 36.09
N PHE A 31 -5.78 31.29 35.32
CA PHE A 31 -7.08 30.89 35.86
C PHE A 31 -7.09 29.39 36.17
N GLU A 32 -7.18 29.05 37.47
CA GLU A 32 -7.39 27.69 37.97
C GLU A 32 -8.87 27.52 38.36
N ASN A 33 -9.76 27.35 37.38
CA ASN A 33 -11.16 27.03 37.65
C ASN A 33 -11.76 26.11 36.59
N THR A 34 -12.44 25.05 37.02
CA THR A 34 -13.18 24.09 36.17
C THR A 34 -14.68 24.37 36.15
N ALA A 35 -15.16 25.45 36.78
CA ALA A 35 -16.57 25.80 36.81
C ALA A 35 -16.99 26.65 35.59
N PRO A 36 -18.17 26.40 35.00
CA PRO A 36 -18.67 27.17 33.87
C PRO A 36 -19.06 28.60 34.30
N LEU A 37 -18.41 29.60 33.72
CA LEU A 37 -18.86 30.99 33.67
C LEU A 37 -19.47 31.21 32.28
N PRO A 38 -20.60 31.90 32.06
CA PRO A 38 -21.85 32.06 32.78
C PRO A 38 -22.97 31.18 32.15
N GLY A 39 -23.51 30.21 32.87
CA GLY A 39 -24.79 29.55 32.53
C GLY A 39 -24.86 28.75 31.21
N VAL A 40 -23.75 28.56 30.50
CA VAL A 40 -23.69 27.68 29.32
C VAL A 40 -23.30 26.28 29.78
N ASN A 41 -24.25 25.36 29.77
CA ASN A 41 -23.91 23.94 29.75
C ASN A 41 -23.25 23.65 28.40
N LEU A 42 -21.93 23.42 28.40
CA LEU A 42 -21.25 22.83 27.26
C LEU A 42 -21.84 21.44 27.04
N ASP A 43 -22.63 21.28 25.98
CA ASP A 43 -23.04 19.98 25.46
C ASP A 43 -21.80 19.35 24.82
N ILE A 44 -20.96 18.72 25.65
CA ILE A 44 -19.85 17.88 25.20
C ILE A 44 -20.44 16.51 24.84
N SER A 45 -21.38 16.48 23.90
CA SER A 45 -21.73 15.24 23.21
C SER A 45 -20.69 14.97 22.14
N VAL A 46 -19.47 14.66 22.57
CA VAL A 46 -18.52 13.98 21.68
C VAL A 46 -19.12 12.60 21.43
N LYS A 47 -19.71 12.41 20.25
CA LYS A 47 -19.97 11.07 19.70
C LYS A 47 -18.64 10.44 19.32
N THR A 48 -17.76 10.22 20.28
CA THR A 48 -16.60 9.35 20.14
C THR A 48 -17.14 7.94 20.05
N LYS A 49 -17.44 7.51 18.83
CA LYS A 49 -17.34 6.10 18.50
C LYS A 49 -15.88 5.78 18.76
N ILE A 50 -15.59 5.07 19.85
CA ILE A 50 -14.25 4.54 20.12
C ILE A 50 -13.95 3.60 18.95
N LEU A 51 -13.33 4.14 17.90
CA LEU A 51 -12.74 3.35 16.84
C LEU A 51 -11.53 2.66 17.47
N PRO A 52 -11.28 1.38 17.17
CA PRO A 52 -10.12 0.67 17.69
C PRO A 52 -8.83 1.28 17.12
N GLY A 53 -8.34 2.35 17.75
CA GLY A 53 -6.99 2.87 17.63
C GLY A 53 -6.63 3.63 16.36
N GLY A 54 -7.42 4.64 15.95
CA GLY A 54 -7.03 5.56 14.86
C GLY A 54 -7.26 7.04 15.21
N ALA A 55 -6.36 7.91 14.77
CA ALA A 55 -6.52 9.36 14.83
C ALA A 55 -7.46 9.83 13.71
N THR A 56 -8.34 10.78 13.98
CA THR A 56 -9.10 11.46 12.93
C THR A 56 -8.29 12.66 12.44
N LEU A 57 -7.93 12.68 11.16
CA LEU A 57 -7.18 13.77 10.54
C LEU A 57 -8.04 14.49 9.49
N ASN A 58 -7.79 15.79 9.31
CA ASN A 58 -8.47 16.60 8.31
C ASN A 58 -7.65 16.63 7.00
N PHE A 59 -8.21 16.04 5.95
CA PHE A 59 -7.70 16.04 4.59
C PHE A 59 -8.48 17.07 3.76
N ALA A 60 -8.00 18.31 3.74
CA ALA A 60 -8.57 19.40 2.95
C ALA A 60 -10.08 19.61 3.16
N GLY A 61 -10.52 19.55 4.42
CA GLY A 61 -11.93 19.69 4.81
C GLY A 61 -12.68 18.37 5.00
N THR A 62 -12.07 17.23 4.70
CA THR A 62 -12.66 15.90 4.93
C THR A 62 -12.01 15.24 6.14
N GLU A 63 -12.80 14.82 7.12
CA GLU A 63 -12.29 14.06 8.27
C GLU A 63 -12.21 12.57 7.94
N GLU A 64 -11.03 11.98 8.12
CA GLU A 64 -10.78 10.56 7.86
C GLU A 64 -10.04 9.91 9.02
N ALA A 65 -10.34 8.63 9.27
CA ALA A 65 -9.62 7.83 10.24
C ALA A 65 -8.28 7.36 9.65
N VAL A 66 -7.20 7.54 10.42
CA VAL A 66 -5.84 7.14 10.09
C VAL A 66 -5.28 6.32 11.23
N TYR A 67 -4.62 5.23 10.89
CA TYR A 67 -4.01 4.32 11.83
C TYR A 67 -2.49 4.38 11.66
N GLU A 68 -1.76 4.62 12.73
CA GLU A 68 -0.32 4.76 12.68
C GLU A 68 0.38 3.54 13.27
N ARG A 69 1.61 3.28 12.82
CA ARG A 69 2.45 2.23 13.39
C ARG A 69 2.63 2.39 14.92
N SER A 70 2.63 3.62 15.42
CA SER A 70 2.74 3.94 16.85
C SER A 70 1.59 3.40 17.71
N ASP A 71 0.41 3.15 17.11
CA ASP A 71 -0.76 2.60 17.83
C ASP A 71 -0.58 1.12 18.21
N TRP A 72 0.40 0.46 17.58
CA TRP A 72 0.75 -0.94 17.79
C TRP A 72 2.25 -1.11 18.06
N PRO A 73 2.72 -0.75 19.27
CA PRO A 73 4.08 -1.09 19.69
C PRO A 73 4.35 -2.58 19.54
N LEU A 74 5.60 -2.95 19.23
CA LEU A 74 5.96 -4.33 18.87
C LEU A 74 5.51 -5.37 19.91
N SER A 75 5.64 -5.07 21.20
CA SER A 75 5.20 -5.97 22.27
C SER A 75 3.69 -6.21 22.28
N LYS A 76 2.88 -5.16 22.04
CA LYS A 76 1.43 -5.28 21.89
C LYS A 76 1.08 -6.12 20.67
N LEU A 77 1.79 -5.90 19.56
CA LEU A 77 1.59 -6.65 18.33
C LEU A 77 1.89 -8.14 18.50
N GLN A 78 3.01 -8.47 19.16
CA GLN A 78 3.41 -9.85 19.43
C GLN A 78 2.43 -10.56 20.39
N ASP A 79 1.99 -9.88 21.46
CA ASP A 79 0.99 -10.45 22.37
C ASP A 79 -0.36 -10.66 21.68
N TYR A 80 -0.76 -9.74 20.80
CA TYR A 80 -2.01 -9.85 20.05
C TYR A 80 -2.04 -11.07 19.11
N PHE A 81 -0.92 -11.38 18.44
CA PHE A 81 -0.81 -12.51 17.51
C PHE A 81 -0.15 -13.78 18.10
N LYS A 82 0.03 -13.86 19.43
CA LYS A 82 0.76 -14.98 20.06
C LYS A 82 0.15 -16.36 19.80
N ASP A 83 -1.16 -16.41 19.64
CA ASP A 83 -1.94 -17.63 19.40
C ASP A 83 -2.31 -17.79 17.91
N ASP A 84 -1.87 -16.84 17.06
CA ASP A 84 -2.15 -16.84 15.63
C ASP A 84 -0.99 -17.45 14.83
N THR A 85 -1.34 -18.03 13.68
CA THR A 85 -0.38 -18.45 12.66
C THR A 85 -0.74 -17.74 11.36
N LEU A 86 0.13 -16.84 10.90
CA LEU A 86 -0.02 -16.13 9.64
C LEU A 86 0.48 -17.04 8.51
N ALA A 87 -0.45 -17.60 7.73
CA ALA A 87 -0.14 -18.44 6.58
C ALA A 87 -0.15 -17.62 5.29
N LEU A 88 1.03 -17.28 4.77
CA LEU A 88 1.17 -16.56 3.51
C LEU A 88 1.11 -17.54 2.34
N ILE A 89 0.04 -17.46 1.57
CA ILE A 89 -0.21 -18.32 0.43
C ILE A 89 0.30 -17.61 -0.82
N GLY A 90 1.45 -18.06 -1.32
CA GLY A 90 2.20 -17.39 -2.38
C GLY A 90 3.44 -16.65 -1.86
N TYR A 91 4.55 -16.78 -2.60
CA TYR A 91 5.83 -16.14 -2.30
C TYR A 91 6.36 -15.38 -3.53
N GLY A 92 5.45 -14.62 -4.17
CA GLY A 92 5.81 -13.62 -5.17
C GLY A 92 6.22 -12.30 -4.52
N SER A 93 6.14 -11.19 -5.25
CA SER A 93 6.49 -9.84 -4.77
C SER A 93 5.94 -9.51 -3.37
N GLN A 94 4.61 -9.52 -3.19
CA GLN A 94 3.99 -9.20 -1.89
C GLN A 94 4.24 -10.28 -0.82
N GLY A 95 4.14 -11.57 -1.17
CA GLY A 95 4.40 -12.68 -0.24
C GLY A 95 5.81 -12.63 0.37
N HIS A 96 6.82 -12.35 -0.45
CA HIS A 96 8.19 -12.14 -0.02
C HIS A 96 8.30 -10.94 0.94
N GLY A 97 7.81 -9.76 0.54
CA GLY A 97 7.96 -8.55 1.35
C GLY A 97 7.22 -8.63 2.70
N GLN A 98 5.96 -9.04 2.67
CA GLN A 98 5.13 -9.12 3.87
C GLN A 98 5.58 -10.24 4.81
N GLY A 99 5.93 -11.41 4.27
CA GLY A 99 6.33 -12.57 5.06
C GLY A 99 7.61 -12.31 5.84
N LEU A 100 8.61 -11.73 5.18
CA LEU A 100 9.87 -11.39 5.84
C LEU A 100 9.69 -10.29 6.89
N ASN A 101 8.85 -9.29 6.64
CA ASN A 101 8.60 -8.23 7.62
C ASN A 101 7.86 -8.77 8.86
N ALA A 102 6.83 -9.60 8.67
CA ALA A 102 6.10 -10.22 9.77
C ALA A 102 6.99 -11.17 10.60
N ARG A 103 7.86 -11.94 9.93
CA ARG A 103 8.86 -12.79 10.59
C ARG A 103 9.86 -11.98 11.40
N ASP A 104 10.39 -10.89 10.83
CA ASP A 104 11.37 -10.04 11.52
C ASP A 104 10.74 -9.27 12.70
N ASN A 105 9.41 -9.08 12.69
CA ASN A 105 8.64 -8.62 13.86
C ASN A 105 8.39 -9.72 14.92
N GLY A 106 8.91 -10.93 14.71
CA GLY A 106 8.82 -12.04 15.66
C GLY A 106 7.45 -12.72 15.71
N LEU A 107 6.63 -12.57 14.66
CA LEU A 107 5.34 -13.25 14.57
C LEU A 107 5.51 -14.68 14.06
N ASN A 108 4.53 -15.53 14.40
CA ASN A 108 4.46 -16.91 13.90
C ASN A 108 3.95 -16.91 12.45
N VAL A 109 4.89 -17.08 11.51
CA VAL A 109 4.65 -16.98 10.07
C VAL A 109 5.05 -18.27 9.37
N ILE A 110 4.20 -18.74 8.47
CA ILE A 110 4.48 -19.88 7.60
C ILE A 110 4.17 -19.54 6.14
N ILE A 111 4.91 -20.15 5.22
CA ILE A 111 4.74 -19.95 3.78
C ILE A 111 4.09 -21.18 3.15
N GLY A 112 3.02 -20.95 2.39
CA GLY A 112 2.34 -21.93 1.56
C GLY A 112 2.64 -21.70 0.08
N VAL A 113 3.45 -22.55 -0.55
CA VAL A 113 3.75 -22.47 -1.99
C VAL A 113 3.80 -23.85 -2.64
N ARG A 114 3.72 -23.89 -3.98
CA ARG A 114 3.82 -25.15 -4.72
C ARG A 114 5.20 -25.78 -4.48
N LYS A 115 5.20 -27.02 -3.99
CA LYS A 115 6.39 -27.80 -3.71
C LYS A 115 7.31 -27.91 -4.94
N ASP A 116 8.61 -27.77 -4.71
CA ASP A 116 9.68 -27.90 -5.70
C ASP A 116 9.63 -26.88 -6.87
N GLY A 117 8.83 -25.81 -6.72
CA GLY A 117 8.77 -24.69 -7.68
C GLY A 117 9.81 -23.59 -7.42
N GLU A 118 9.89 -22.61 -8.31
CA GLU A 118 10.79 -21.45 -8.19
C GLU A 118 10.59 -20.68 -6.87
N SER A 119 9.35 -20.34 -6.53
CA SER A 119 9.02 -19.65 -5.26
C SER A 119 9.33 -20.49 -4.01
N TRP A 120 9.34 -21.83 -4.14
CA TRP A 120 9.75 -22.71 -3.03
C TRP A 120 11.26 -22.60 -2.79
N GLN A 121 12.05 -22.61 -3.87
CA GLN A 121 13.51 -22.44 -3.79
C GLN A 121 13.87 -21.06 -3.24
N GLN A 122 13.22 -19.98 -3.73
CA GLN A 122 13.40 -18.62 -3.22
C GLN A 122 13.07 -18.53 -1.73
N ALA A 123 11.97 -19.16 -1.29
CA ALA A 123 11.64 -19.18 0.13
C ALA A 123 12.72 -19.90 0.97
N MET A 124 13.28 -21.00 0.47
CA MET A 124 14.38 -21.67 1.16
C MET A 124 15.65 -20.80 1.24
N GLU A 125 15.99 -20.08 0.18
CA GLU A 125 17.11 -19.14 0.15
C GLU A 125 16.96 -18.01 1.18
N ASP A 126 15.72 -17.56 1.41
CA ASP A 126 15.38 -16.57 2.43
C ASP A 126 15.28 -17.14 3.86
N GLY A 127 15.51 -18.44 4.03
CA GLY A 127 15.55 -19.12 5.34
C GLY A 127 14.23 -19.72 5.82
N TRP A 128 13.24 -19.92 4.93
CA TRP A 128 12.04 -20.69 5.25
C TRP A 128 12.33 -22.19 5.15
N ILE A 129 11.98 -22.97 6.18
CA ILE A 129 12.45 -24.35 6.35
C ILE A 129 11.31 -25.34 6.00
N PRO A 130 11.49 -26.22 5.00
CA PRO A 130 10.53 -27.27 4.65
C PRO A 130 10.08 -28.09 5.87
N GLY A 131 8.77 -28.17 6.09
CA GLY A 131 8.19 -28.95 7.19
C GLY A 131 8.14 -28.23 8.54
N GLU A 132 8.77 -27.06 8.66
CA GLU A 132 8.73 -26.22 9.87
C GLU A 132 8.01 -24.89 9.60
N THR A 133 8.48 -24.14 8.60
CA THR A 133 7.94 -22.82 8.22
C THR A 133 7.61 -22.69 6.74
N LEU A 134 7.84 -23.74 5.95
CA LEU A 134 7.53 -23.82 4.52
C LEU A 134 6.77 -25.11 4.21
N PHE A 135 5.58 -24.97 3.62
CA PHE A 135 4.64 -26.06 3.39
C PHE A 135 3.97 -25.97 2.02
N PRO A 136 3.42 -27.08 1.50
CA PRO A 136 2.42 -27.03 0.44
C PRO A 136 1.23 -26.14 0.84
N ILE A 137 0.57 -25.54 -0.15
CA ILE A 137 -0.50 -24.53 0.06
C ILE A 137 -1.58 -25.05 1.01
N GLU A 138 -2.11 -26.25 0.77
CA GLU A 138 -3.20 -26.84 1.55
C GLU A 138 -2.79 -27.09 3.00
N GLU A 139 -1.55 -27.53 3.22
CA GLU A 139 -1.02 -27.75 4.56
C GLU A 139 -0.84 -26.43 5.32
N ALA A 140 -0.30 -25.39 4.67
CA ALA A 140 -0.18 -24.06 5.25
C ALA A 140 -1.56 -23.50 5.65
N ILE A 141 -2.58 -23.65 4.81
CA ILE A 141 -3.94 -23.19 5.12
C ILE A 141 -4.53 -23.93 6.32
N ASN A 142 -4.31 -25.25 6.42
CA ASN A 142 -4.78 -26.02 7.55
C ASN A 142 -4.13 -25.57 8.86
N ARG A 143 -2.82 -25.28 8.85
CA ARG A 143 -2.05 -24.80 10.01
C ARG A 143 -2.34 -23.34 10.38
N GLY A 144 -2.66 -22.49 9.41
CA GLY A 144 -2.88 -21.05 9.61
C GLY A 144 -4.19 -20.69 10.32
N THR A 145 -4.18 -19.67 11.16
CA THR A 145 -5.40 -19.01 11.66
C THR A 145 -5.77 -17.80 10.81
N ILE A 146 -4.77 -17.14 10.22
CA ILE A 146 -4.91 -16.02 9.29
C ILE A 146 -4.35 -16.46 7.94
N ILE A 147 -5.23 -16.61 6.95
CA ILE A 147 -4.90 -17.08 5.62
C ILE A 147 -4.69 -15.86 4.73
N MET A 148 -3.43 -15.55 4.43
CA MET A 148 -3.05 -14.40 3.60
C MET A 148 -2.93 -14.86 2.15
N ASN A 149 -3.98 -14.67 1.35
CA ASN A 149 -4.00 -15.07 -0.04
C ASN A 149 -3.26 -14.03 -0.91
N LEU A 150 -1.98 -14.32 -1.19
CA LEU A 150 -1.04 -13.45 -1.89
C LEU A 150 -0.61 -14.03 -3.24
N LEU A 151 -1.37 -14.98 -3.77
CA LEU A 151 -1.24 -15.48 -5.13
C LEU A 151 -1.61 -14.39 -6.14
N SER A 152 -1.16 -14.52 -7.39
CA SER A 152 -1.65 -13.66 -8.47
C SER A 152 -3.16 -13.81 -8.65
N ASP A 153 -3.84 -12.78 -9.14
CA ASP A 153 -5.31 -12.80 -9.25
C ASP A 153 -5.85 -14.00 -10.05
N ALA A 154 -5.17 -14.34 -11.15
CA ALA A 154 -5.51 -15.54 -11.94
C ALA A 154 -5.30 -16.84 -11.14
N ALA A 155 -4.22 -16.93 -10.35
CA ALA A 155 -3.96 -18.10 -9.51
C ALA A 155 -4.95 -18.20 -8.34
N GLN A 156 -5.39 -17.08 -7.76
CA GLN A 156 -6.45 -17.07 -6.76
C GLN A 156 -7.75 -17.67 -7.32
N SER A 157 -8.16 -17.25 -8.53
CA SER A 157 -9.32 -17.80 -9.23
C SER A 157 -9.18 -19.30 -9.51
N GLN A 158 -8.06 -19.73 -10.08
CA GLN A 158 -7.83 -21.13 -10.45
C GLN A 158 -7.75 -22.09 -9.25
N THR A 159 -7.16 -21.63 -8.15
CA THR A 159 -6.96 -22.46 -6.95
C THR A 159 -8.14 -22.40 -5.98
N TRP A 160 -9.05 -21.43 -6.13
CA TRP A 160 -10.19 -21.20 -5.24
C TRP A 160 -10.97 -22.46 -4.88
N PRO A 161 -11.35 -23.35 -5.83
CA PRO A 161 -12.13 -24.55 -5.51
C PRO A 161 -11.43 -25.50 -4.53
N THR A 162 -10.09 -25.52 -4.54
CA THR A 162 -9.29 -26.35 -3.65
C THR A 162 -9.05 -25.67 -2.30
N ILE A 163 -8.81 -24.36 -2.28
CA ILE A 163 -8.47 -23.64 -1.05
C ILE A 163 -9.71 -23.24 -0.23
N ALA A 164 -10.84 -22.93 -0.87
CA ALA A 164 -12.05 -22.45 -0.19
C ALA A 164 -12.59 -23.41 0.87
N PRO A 165 -12.64 -24.75 0.65
CA PRO A 165 -13.08 -25.70 1.68
C PRO A 165 -12.18 -25.76 2.92
N LEU A 166 -10.93 -25.30 2.81
CA LEU A 166 -9.96 -25.30 3.92
C LEU A 166 -10.05 -24.02 4.77
N ILE A 167 -10.74 -22.99 4.28
CA ILE A 167 -10.97 -21.72 4.99
C ILE A 167 -12.23 -21.89 5.85
N THR A 168 -12.06 -22.50 7.01
CA THR A 168 -13.16 -22.85 7.93
C THR A 168 -13.41 -21.78 8.99
N LYS A 169 -14.58 -21.85 9.65
CA LYS A 169 -14.95 -21.03 10.82
C LYS A 169 -13.79 -20.81 11.80
N GLY A 170 -13.66 -19.56 12.26
CA GLY A 170 -12.62 -19.13 13.20
C GLY A 170 -11.34 -18.65 12.53
N LYS A 171 -11.13 -18.98 11.24
CA LYS A 171 -10.04 -18.39 10.46
C LYS A 171 -10.39 -16.97 10.01
N THR A 172 -9.36 -16.23 9.62
CA THR A 172 -9.46 -14.95 8.91
C THR A 172 -8.91 -15.12 7.51
N LEU A 173 -9.62 -14.62 6.51
CA LEU A 173 -9.14 -14.54 5.14
C LEU A 173 -8.66 -13.12 4.85
N TYR A 174 -7.42 -13.01 4.41
CA TYR A 174 -6.74 -11.76 4.11
C TYR A 174 -6.40 -11.66 2.62
N PHE A 175 -6.57 -10.46 2.07
CA PHE A 175 -6.10 -10.07 0.74
C PHE A 175 -5.23 -8.81 0.81
N SER A 176 -4.33 -8.64 -0.17
CA SER A 176 -3.64 -7.36 -0.40
C SER A 176 -4.19 -6.57 -1.57
N HIS A 177 -5.25 -7.05 -2.20
CA HIS A 177 -5.90 -6.40 -3.32
C HIS A 177 -7.36 -6.86 -3.42
N GLY A 178 -8.28 -5.95 -3.74
CA GLY A 178 -9.72 -6.23 -3.78
C GLY A 178 -10.18 -7.05 -4.99
N PHE A 179 -9.33 -7.23 -6.01
CA PHE A 179 -9.63 -7.84 -7.30
C PHE A 179 -10.52 -9.08 -7.23
N SER A 180 -10.06 -10.13 -6.55
CA SER A 180 -10.75 -11.41 -6.54
C SER A 180 -12.17 -11.32 -5.98
N VAL A 181 -12.35 -10.59 -4.88
CA VAL A 181 -13.63 -10.51 -4.18
C VAL A 181 -14.60 -9.56 -4.88
N VAL A 182 -14.12 -8.43 -5.40
CA VAL A 182 -14.96 -7.44 -6.09
C VAL A 182 -15.45 -7.97 -7.42
N TYR A 183 -14.58 -8.61 -8.20
CA TYR A 183 -14.93 -9.20 -9.48
C TYR A 183 -15.26 -10.70 -9.37
N LYS A 184 -15.87 -11.13 -8.27
CA LYS A 184 -16.24 -12.54 -8.00
C LYS A 184 -17.07 -13.21 -9.09
N GLU A 185 -17.83 -12.44 -9.87
CA GLU A 185 -18.58 -12.97 -11.01
C GLU A 185 -17.66 -13.45 -12.13
N ASP A 186 -16.50 -12.82 -12.32
CA ASP A 186 -15.47 -13.23 -13.27
C ASP A 186 -14.48 -14.23 -12.63
N THR A 187 -14.04 -13.96 -11.38
CA THR A 187 -12.97 -14.74 -10.71
C THR A 187 -13.47 -16.02 -10.05
N LYS A 188 -14.77 -16.11 -9.74
CA LYS A 188 -15.40 -17.17 -8.93
C LYS A 188 -14.84 -17.32 -7.50
N VAL A 189 -14.13 -16.30 -7.01
CA VAL A 189 -13.64 -16.23 -5.62
C VAL A 189 -14.75 -15.69 -4.73
N ILE A 190 -15.45 -16.60 -4.06
CA ILE A 190 -16.54 -16.27 -3.13
C ILE A 190 -16.12 -16.72 -1.72
N PRO A 191 -15.73 -15.78 -0.83
CA PRO A 191 -15.35 -16.11 0.54
C PRO A 191 -16.45 -16.87 1.31
N PRO A 192 -16.07 -17.80 2.22
CA PRO A 192 -17.01 -18.40 3.16
C PRO A 192 -17.70 -17.34 4.03
N LYS A 193 -18.94 -17.59 4.44
CA LYS A 193 -19.78 -16.61 5.17
C LYS A 193 -19.50 -16.53 6.68
N ASP A 194 -18.71 -17.45 7.20
CA ASP A 194 -18.47 -17.68 8.63
C ASP A 194 -17.01 -17.40 9.06
N VAL A 195 -16.28 -16.61 8.26
CA VAL A 195 -14.91 -16.15 8.53
C VAL A 195 -14.81 -14.62 8.41
N ASP A 196 -13.85 -14.00 9.09
CA ASP A 196 -13.54 -12.59 8.80
C ASP A 196 -12.89 -12.51 7.41
N VAL A 197 -13.24 -11.48 6.62
CA VAL A 197 -12.62 -11.19 5.32
C VAL A 197 -12.13 -9.76 5.32
N ILE A 198 -10.80 -9.61 5.28
CA ILE A 198 -10.11 -8.34 5.46
C ILE A 198 -9.14 -8.09 4.32
N LEU A 199 -8.79 -6.82 4.15
CA LEU A 199 -7.79 -6.37 3.20
C LEU A 199 -6.82 -5.41 3.87
N VAL A 200 -5.54 -5.59 3.56
CA VAL A 200 -4.52 -4.57 3.76
C VAL A 200 -3.69 -4.48 2.49
N ALA A 201 -3.76 -3.36 1.79
CA ALA A 201 -3.07 -3.17 0.51
C ALA A 201 -1.93 -2.17 0.66
N PRO A 202 -0.67 -2.62 0.79
CA PRO A 202 0.51 -1.76 0.70
C PRO A 202 0.57 -1.04 -0.63
N LYS A 203 0.75 0.29 -0.59
CA LYS A 203 0.76 1.17 -1.77
C LYS A 203 2.14 1.23 -2.41
N GLY A 204 2.63 0.05 -2.78
CA GLY A 204 3.82 -0.15 -3.60
C GLY A 204 4.21 -1.62 -3.73
N SER A 205 5.28 -1.85 -4.49
CA SER A 205 5.78 -3.19 -4.76
C SER A 205 6.22 -3.92 -3.48
N GLY A 206 6.21 -5.25 -3.49
CA GLY A 206 6.75 -6.04 -2.39
C GLY A 206 8.25 -5.82 -2.15
N ARG A 207 9.02 -5.46 -3.19
CA ARG A 207 10.42 -5.02 -3.05
C ARG A 207 10.52 -3.76 -2.20
N THR A 208 9.66 -2.77 -2.44
CA THR A 208 9.60 -1.53 -1.64
C THR A 208 9.05 -1.76 -0.23
N VAL A 209 8.07 -2.66 -0.06
CA VAL A 209 7.59 -3.10 1.27
C VAL A 209 8.75 -3.63 2.12
N ARG A 210 9.63 -4.46 1.53
CA ARG A 210 10.78 -5.03 2.24
C ARG A 210 11.90 -4.01 2.50
N THR A 211 12.30 -3.29 1.46
CA THR A 211 13.46 -2.38 1.55
C THR A 211 13.19 -1.21 2.50
N LEU A 212 12.03 -0.57 2.40
CA LEU A 212 11.66 0.53 3.30
C LEU A 212 11.45 0.07 4.75
N PHE A 213 11.00 -1.17 4.97
CA PHE A 213 10.92 -1.75 6.31
C PHE A 213 12.31 -1.91 6.94
N LYS A 214 13.29 -2.42 6.19
CA LYS A 214 14.68 -2.54 6.65
C LYS A 214 15.32 -1.18 6.94
N GLU A 215 14.89 -0.13 6.25
CA GLU A 215 15.29 1.26 6.50
C GLU A 215 14.55 1.91 7.68
N GLY A 216 13.59 1.22 8.31
CA GLY A 216 12.80 1.73 9.43
C GLY A 216 11.68 2.70 9.05
N ARG A 217 11.39 2.88 7.76
CA ARG A 217 10.38 3.83 7.24
C ARG A 217 9.00 3.20 7.08
N GLY A 218 8.93 2.09 6.34
CA GLY A 218 7.67 1.46 5.92
C GLY A 218 7.00 2.15 4.74
N ILE A 219 6.02 1.46 4.12
CA ILE A 219 5.18 1.99 3.05
C ILE A 219 3.76 2.25 3.59
N ASN A 220 3.00 3.19 3.06
CA ASN A 220 1.61 3.35 3.46
C ASN A 220 0.74 2.22 2.91
N SER A 221 -0.37 1.93 3.59
CA SER A 221 -1.34 0.91 3.16
C SER A 221 -2.77 1.45 3.23
N SER A 222 -3.69 0.85 2.48
CA SER A 222 -5.13 1.01 2.75
C SER A 222 -5.68 -0.22 3.45
N VAL A 223 -6.63 -0.06 4.38
CA VAL A 223 -7.27 -1.16 5.11
C VAL A 223 -8.77 -1.21 4.82
N ALA A 224 -9.31 -2.42 4.71
CA ALA A 224 -10.74 -2.62 4.50
C ALA A 224 -11.25 -3.91 5.13
N VAL A 225 -12.55 -3.94 5.43
CA VAL A 225 -13.26 -5.13 5.90
C VAL A 225 -14.41 -5.41 4.93
N PHE A 226 -14.38 -6.59 4.32
CA PHE A 226 -15.47 -7.07 3.47
C PHE A 226 -16.53 -7.82 4.29
N GLN A 227 -16.08 -8.61 5.27
CA GLN A 227 -16.95 -9.39 6.15
C GLN A 227 -16.37 -9.39 7.56
N ASP A 228 -17.19 -9.01 8.55
CA ASP A 228 -16.83 -9.03 9.97
C ASP A 228 -17.75 -10.01 10.72
N VAL A 229 -17.23 -11.20 11.02
CA VAL A 229 -17.96 -12.24 11.76
C VAL A 229 -17.65 -12.14 13.26
N THR A 230 -16.45 -11.68 13.61
CA THR A 230 -15.98 -11.62 15.00
C THR A 230 -16.30 -10.29 15.70
N GLY A 231 -16.59 -9.23 14.94
CA GLY A 231 -16.70 -7.86 15.44
C GLY A 231 -15.33 -7.19 15.65
N LYS A 232 -14.24 -7.83 15.21
CA LYS A 232 -12.85 -7.38 15.40
C LYS A 232 -12.05 -7.35 14.10
N ALA A 233 -12.70 -7.48 12.94
CA ALA A 233 -12.01 -7.57 11.66
C ALA A 233 -11.15 -6.33 11.36
N MET A 234 -11.63 -5.11 11.67
CA MET A 234 -10.88 -3.88 11.42
C MET A 234 -9.63 -3.78 12.31
N GLU A 235 -9.76 -4.05 13.62
CA GLU A 235 -8.63 -4.07 14.55
C GLU A 235 -7.54 -5.03 14.07
N LYS A 236 -7.95 -6.24 13.64
CA LYS A 236 -7.06 -7.25 13.08
C LYS A 236 -6.40 -6.80 11.77
N ALA A 237 -7.14 -6.14 10.87
CA ALA A 237 -6.58 -5.60 9.63
C ALA A 237 -5.50 -4.55 9.90
N VAL A 238 -5.75 -3.63 10.83
CA VAL A 238 -4.77 -2.61 11.23
C VAL A 238 -3.54 -3.25 11.87
N ALA A 239 -3.74 -4.21 12.79
CA ALA A 239 -2.64 -4.93 13.41
C ALA A 239 -1.77 -5.68 12.38
N ILE A 240 -2.39 -6.37 11.41
CA ILE A 240 -1.65 -7.00 10.30
C ILE A 240 -0.90 -5.96 9.47
N GLY A 241 -1.53 -4.81 9.19
CA GLY A 241 -0.86 -3.73 8.45
C GLY A 241 0.41 -3.25 9.13
N VAL A 242 0.42 -3.12 10.45
CA VAL A 242 1.65 -2.83 11.21
C VAL A 242 2.64 -4.01 11.13
N ALA A 243 2.16 -5.25 11.27
CA ALA A 243 2.98 -6.45 11.19
C ALA A 243 3.74 -6.60 9.86
N ILE A 244 3.12 -6.22 8.75
CA ILE A 244 3.74 -6.29 7.42
C ILE A 244 4.60 -5.05 7.08
N GLY A 245 4.71 -4.10 8.01
CA GLY A 245 5.60 -2.95 7.89
C GLY A 245 4.95 -1.68 7.31
N SER A 246 3.65 -1.50 7.48
CA SER A 246 2.98 -0.26 7.05
C SER A 246 3.39 0.90 7.95
N GLY A 247 3.71 2.06 7.36
CA GLY A 247 4.02 3.28 8.09
C GLY A 247 2.77 3.92 8.72
N TYR A 248 1.72 4.06 7.91
CA TYR A 248 0.37 4.43 8.30
C TYR A 248 -0.64 3.74 7.39
N MET A 249 -1.90 3.71 7.83
CA MET A 249 -3.02 3.15 7.07
C MET A 249 -4.21 4.09 7.05
N TYR A 250 -4.93 4.09 5.94
CA TYR A 250 -6.21 4.78 5.79
C TYR A 250 -7.32 3.79 5.42
N GLU A 251 -8.55 4.08 5.83
CA GLU A 251 -9.71 3.22 5.55
C GLU A 251 -10.17 3.31 4.09
N THR A 252 -10.61 2.17 3.57
CA THR A 252 -11.24 2.05 2.26
C THR A 252 -12.28 0.92 2.24
N THR A 253 -12.85 0.63 1.08
CA THR A 253 -13.59 -0.62 0.82
C THR A 253 -12.83 -1.45 -0.19
N PHE A 254 -13.17 -2.74 -0.32
CA PHE A 254 -12.59 -3.60 -1.35
C PHE A 254 -12.79 -3.01 -2.76
N GLU A 255 -13.97 -2.46 -3.05
CA GLU A 255 -14.29 -1.81 -4.33
C GLU A 255 -13.47 -0.54 -4.56
N LYS A 256 -13.44 0.38 -3.59
CA LYS A 256 -12.66 1.61 -3.72
C LYS A 256 -11.17 1.30 -3.91
N GLU A 257 -10.65 0.33 -3.16
CA GLU A 257 -9.26 -0.12 -3.26
C GLU A 257 -8.95 -0.60 -4.67
N VAL A 258 -9.64 -1.64 -5.16
CA VAL A 258 -9.33 -2.23 -6.46
C VAL A 258 -9.53 -1.24 -7.61
N TYR A 259 -10.57 -0.39 -7.53
CA TYR A 259 -10.80 0.62 -8.55
C TYR A 259 -9.67 1.63 -8.59
N SER A 260 -9.25 2.15 -7.44
CA SER A 260 -8.16 3.12 -7.36
C SER A 260 -6.81 2.53 -7.77
N ASP A 261 -6.56 1.26 -7.43
CA ASP A 261 -5.30 0.59 -7.64
C ASP A 261 -5.08 0.24 -9.13
N LEU A 262 -6.04 -0.47 -9.74
CA LEU A 262 -6.00 -0.80 -11.18
C LEU A 262 -6.01 0.44 -12.07
N TYR A 263 -6.73 1.49 -11.64
CA TYR A 263 -6.73 2.80 -12.29
C TYR A 263 -5.36 3.48 -12.16
N GLY A 264 -4.75 3.45 -10.97
CA GLY A 264 -3.48 4.10 -10.68
C GLY A 264 -2.32 3.49 -11.46
N GLU A 265 -2.22 2.15 -11.51
CA GLU A 265 -1.13 1.44 -12.22
C GLU A 265 -1.17 1.68 -13.73
N ARG A 266 -2.36 1.72 -14.34
CA ARG A 266 -2.52 2.10 -15.76
C ARG A 266 -2.33 3.60 -15.97
N GLY A 267 -2.64 4.39 -14.94
CA GLY A 267 -2.47 5.82 -14.87
C GLY A 267 -1.06 6.24 -14.52
N VAL A 268 -0.96 7.21 -13.61
CA VAL A 268 0.30 7.92 -13.29
C VAL A 268 1.39 7.04 -12.68
N LEU A 269 1.07 5.85 -12.14
CA LEU A 269 2.05 5.02 -11.46
C LEU A 269 2.95 4.23 -12.43
N LEU A 270 2.42 3.75 -13.55
CA LEU A 270 3.21 3.03 -14.56
C LEU A 270 2.86 3.46 -16.00
N GLY A 271 1.62 3.25 -16.44
CA GLY A 271 1.26 3.37 -17.86
C GLY A 271 1.39 4.79 -18.43
N ALA A 272 0.80 5.79 -17.77
CA ALA A 272 0.81 7.17 -18.25
C ALA A 272 2.22 7.76 -18.23
N ILE A 273 3.00 7.50 -17.18
CA ILE A 273 4.36 8.05 -17.05
C ILE A 273 5.31 7.45 -18.09
N GLN A 274 5.19 6.15 -18.38
CA GLN A 274 5.92 5.49 -19.48
C GLN A 274 5.63 6.18 -20.82
N GLY A 275 4.36 6.45 -21.11
CA GLY A 275 3.93 7.11 -22.34
C GLY A 275 4.49 8.53 -22.46
N LEU A 276 4.44 9.32 -21.38
CA LEU A 276 4.96 10.69 -21.35
C LEU A 276 6.48 10.74 -21.57
N PHE A 277 7.25 9.90 -20.88
CA PHE A 277 8.70 9.82 -21.06
C PHE A 277 9.06 9.43 -22.49
N CYS A 278 8.43 8.40 -23.05
CA CYS A 278 8.66 7.99 -24.43
C CYS A 278 8.32 9.11 -25.44
N ALA A 279 7.21 9.81 -25.25
CA ALA A 279 6.77 10.87 -26.14
C ALA A 279 7.78 12.03 -26.17
N GLN A 280 8.17 12.55 -25.00
CA GLN A 280 9.13 13.65 -24.90
C GLN A 280 10.51 13.22 -25.44
N TYR A 281 11.01 12.05 -25.03
CA TYR A 281 12.29 11.53 -25.51
C TYR A 281 12.31 11.41 -27.04
N LYS A 282 11.26 10.84 -27.64
CA LYS A 282 11.14 10.70 -29.10
C LYS A 282 11.17 12.05 -29.82
N VAL A 283 10.49 13.06 -29.30
CA VAL A 283 10.46 14.41 -29.89
C VAL A 283 11.83 15.07 -29.80
N LEU A 284 12.54 14.96 -28.66
CA LEU A 284 13.91 15.47 -28.53
C LEU A 284 14.85 14.79 -29.53
N ARG A 285 14.79 13.46 -29.63
CA ARG A 285 15.62 12.69 -30.58
C ARG A 285 15.34 13.08 -32.03
N ALA A 286 14.08 13.31 -32.38
CA ALA A 286 13.69 13.76 -33.72
C ALA A 286 14.22 15.16 -34.07
N ASN A 287 14.54 15.98 -33.06
CA ASN A 287 15.09 17.34 -33.23
C ASN A 287 16.62 17.40 -33.04
N GLY A 288 17.31 16.25 -33.07
CA GLY A 288 18.77 16.19 -33.11
C GLY A 288 19.49 16.12 -31.76
N HIS A 289 18.76 16.13 -30.63
CA HIS A 289 19.35 15.94 -29.31
C HIS A 289 19.94 14.54 -29.18
N SER A 290 21.08 14.39 -28.49
CA SER A 290 21.72 13.08 -28.29
C SER A 290 20.89 12.14 -27.39
N PRO A 291 21.10 10.81 -27.40
CA PRO A 291 20.43 9.90 -26.46
C PRO A 291 20.66 10.25 -24.99
N SER A 292 21.88 10.66 -24.64
CA SER A 292 22.23 11.06 -23.27
C SER A 292 21.48 12.32 -22.86
N GLU A 293 21.49 13.35 -23.70
CA GLU A 293 20.79 14.60 -23.43
C GLU A 293 19.28 14.39 -23.33
N ALA A 294 18.69 13.68 -24.30
CA ALA A 294 17.26 13.40 -24.28
C ALA A 294 16.82 12.58 -23.06
N PHE A 295 17.65 11.65 -22.57
CA PHE A 295 17.37 10.92 -21.33
C PHE A 295 17.49 11.82 -20.09
N ASN A 296 18.50 12.71 -20.05
CA ASN A 296 18.70 13.61 -18.92
C ASN A 296 17.55 14.61 -18.79
N GLU A 297 17.14 15.22 -19.91
CA GLU A 297 16.03 16.18 -20.03
C GLU A 297 14.64 15.54 -19.93
N THR A 298 14.55 14.23 -19.64
CA THR A 298 13.28 13.51 -19.47
C THR A 298 13.25 12.76 -18.15
N VAL A 299 13.95 11.63 -18.06
CA VAL A 299 13.84 10.69 -16.95
C VAL A 299 14.77 11.06 -15.81
N GLU A 300 16.01 11.47 -16.11
CA GLU A 300 17.01 11.71 -15.06
C GLU A 300 16.63 12.90 -14.19
N GLU A 301 16.43 14.07 -14.79
CA GLU A 301 16.11 15.29 -14.03
C GLU A 301 14.77 15.16 -13.30
N ALA A 302 13.76 14.55 -13.94
CA ALA A 302 12.48 14.29 -13.31
C ALA A 302 12.64 13.40 -12.07
N THR A 303 13.30 12.25 -12.18
CA THR A 303 13.31 11.25 -11.10
C THR A 303 14.37 11.48 -10.03
N GLN A 304 15.46 12.18 -10.34
CA GLN A 304 16.56 12.41 -9.40
C GLN A 304 16.53 13.79 -8.75
N SER A 305 15.87 14.78 -9.38
CA SER A 305 15.80 16.15 -8.87
C SER A 305 14.36 16.56 -8.54
N LEU A 306 13.47 16.60 -9.53
CA LEU A 306 12.18 17.29 -9.37
C LEU A 306 11.13 16.46 -8.61
N TYR A 307 10.94 15.19 -8.97
CA TYR A 307 9.94 14.33 -8.32
C TYR A 307 10.26 14.03 -6.85
N PRO A 308 11.53 13.87 -6.43
CA PRO A 308 11.86 13.84 -5.01
C PRO A 308 11.37 15.06 -4.23
N LEU A 309 11.43 16.27 -4.81
CA LEU A 309 10.88 17.48 -4.17
C LEU A 309 9.35 17.43 -4.05
N ILE A 310 8.65 16.86 -5.03
CA ILE A 310 7.20 16.63 -4.94
C ILE A 310 6.90 15.68 -3.77
N GLY A 311 7.64 14.57 -3.67
CA GLY A 311 7.46 13.60 -2.59
C GLY A 311 7.77 14.18 -1.20
N GLU A 312 8.76 15.07 -1.09
CA GLU A 312 9.14 15.68 0.19
C GLU A 312 8.23 16.85 0.59
N LYS A 313 7.84 17.71 -0.36
CA LYS A 313 7.23 19.02 -0.05
C LYS A 313 6.03 19.41 -0.93
N GLY A 314 5.65 18.59 -1.89
CA GLY A 314 4.53 18.86 -2.78
C GLY A 314 4.88 19.64 -4.06
N MET A 315 3.92 19.68 -4.96
CA MET A 315 4.07 20.27 -6.30
C MET A 315 4.22 21.79 -6.25
N ASP A 316 3.54 22.45 -5.33
CA ASP A 316 3.62 23.89 -5.09
C ASP A 316 5.04 24.32 -4.67
N TYR A 317 5.68 23.54 -3.79
CA TYR A 317 7.08 23.77 -3.44
C TYR A 317 8.00 23.56 -4.64
N MET A 318 7.82 22.46 -5.39
CA MET A 318 8.62 22.19 -6.58
C MET A 318 8.55 23.36 -7.58
N TYR A 319 7.36 23.92 -7.83
CA TYR A 319 7.22 25.11 -8.69
C TYR A 319 8.04 26.27 -8.13
N ASN A 320 7.89 26.59 -6.85
CA ASN A 320 8.60 27.71 -6.21
C ASN A 320 10.12 27.54 -6.18
N ALA A 321 10.62 26.30 -6.18
CA ALA A 321 12.04 25.99 -6.25
C ALA A 321 12.65 26.16 -7.66
N CYS A 322 11.82 26.26 -8.71
CA CYS A 322 12.26 26.38 -10.09
C CYS A 322 12.43 27.83 -10.57
N SER A 323 13.21 28.03 -11.66
CA SER A 323 13.41 29.34 -12.27
C SER A 323 12.10 29.99 -12.73
N THR A 324 12.07 31.31 -12.87
CA THR A 324 10.86 32.02 -13.35
C THR A 324 10.42 31.54 -14.74
N THR A 325 11.37 31.23 -15.63
CA THR A 325 11.08 30.69 -16.96
C THR A 325 10.43 29.30 -16.88
N ALA A 326 10.99 28.41 -16.07
CA ALA A 326 10.44 27.07 -15.87
C ALA A 326 9.04 27.11 -15.26
N ARG A 327 8.84 27.96 -14.24
CA ARG A 327 7.51 28.18 -13.62
C ARG A 327 6.47 28.67 -14.63
N ARG A 328 6.80 29.71 -15.41
CA ARG A 328 5.87 30.26 -16.41
C ARG A 328 5.52 29.21 -17.45
N GLY A 329 6.52 28.49 -17.98
CA GLY A 329 6.29 27.42 -18.95
C GLY A 329 5.42 26.29 -18.40
N ALA A 330 5.69 25.82 -17.18
CA ALA A 330 4.88 24.78 -16.54
C ALA A 330 3.42 25.23 -16.36
N LEU A 331 3.18 26.48 -15.93
CA LEU A 331 1.84 27.04 -15.78
C LEU A 331 1.10 27.23 -17.12
N ASP A 332 1.82 27.45 -18.23
CA ASP A 332 1.22 27.57 -19.56
C ASP A 332 0.80 26.21 -20.13
N TRP A 333 1.63 25.17 -19.91
CA TRP A 333 1.41 23.84 -20.49
C TRP A 333 0.57 22.90 -19.63
N ALA A 334 0.60 23.03 -18.30
CA ALA A 334 -0.12 22.12 -17.40
C ALA A 334 -1.63 22.01 -17.71
N PRO A 335 -2.38 23.11 -17.94
CA PRO A 335 -3.81 23.02 -18.28
C PRO A 335 -4.09 22.30 -19.61
N ILE A 336 -3.13 22.35 -20.56
CA ILE A 336 -3.26 21.65 -21.84
C ILE A 336 -3.11 20.15 -21.61
N PHE A 337 -2.08 19.73 -20.87
CA PHE A 337 -1.88 18.32 -20.53
C PHE A 337 -3.05 17.77 -19.71
N GLU A 338 -3.53 18.51 -18.72
CA GLU A 338 -4.71 18.13 -17.94
C GLU A 338 -5.92 17.92 -18.86
N LYS A 339 -6.28 18.92 -19.68
CA LYS A 339 -7.41 18.83 -20.61
C LYS A 339 -7.30 17.66 -21.59
N THR A 340 -6.10 17.37 -22.10
CA THR A 340 -5.88 16.25 -23.03
C THR A 340 -5.97 14.90 -22.32
N ASN A 341 -5.52 14.82 -21.07
CA ASN A 341 -5.43 13.56 -20.34
C ASN A 341 -6.75 13.20 -19.65
N THR A 342 -7.55 14.16 -19.19
CA THR A 342 -8.79 13.89 -18.42
C THR A 342 -9.72 12.89 -19.11
N PRO A 343 -10.05 12.99 -20.41
CA PRO A 343 -10.92 12.00 -21.07
C PRO A 343 -10.34 10.59 -21.10
N ILE A 344 -9.01 10.45 -21.15
CA ILE A 344 -8.32 9.15 -21.12
C ILE A 344 -8.45 8.53 -19.72
N PHE A 345 -8.26 9.34 -18.68
CA PHE A 345 -8.43 8.91 -17.30
C PHE A 345 -9.89 8.56 -16.97
N GLU A 346 -10.87 9.32 -17.48
CA GLU A 346 -12.29 8.97 -17.35
C GLU A 346 -12.62 7.61 -17.99
N GLN A 347 -12.13 7.38 -19.22
CA GLN A 347 -12.28 6.10 -19.91
C GLN A 347 -11.61 4.95 -19.14
N LEU A 348 -10.41 5.18 -18.62
CA LEU A 348 -9.66 4.20 -17.85
C LEU A 348 -10.41 3.81 -16.57
N TYR A 349 -10.87 4.79 -15.78
CA TYR A 349 -11.61 4.52 -14.55
C TYR A 349 -12.88 3.71 -14.83
N GLU A 350 -13.63 4.06 -15.87
CA GLU A 350 -14.84 3.33 -16.25
C GLU A 350 -14.52 1.90 -16.69
N SER A 351 -13.45 1.69 -17.46
CA SER A 351 -13.01 0.34 -17.89
C SER A 351 -12.61 -0.59 -16.74
N VAL A 352 -12.07 -0.02 -15.66
CA VAL A 352 -11.79 -0.74 -14.42
C VAL A 352 -13.10 -1.03 -13.69
N ARG A 353 -13.93 -0.01 -13.45
CA ARG A 353 -15.18 -0.13 -12.70
C ARG A 353 -16.14 -1.16 -13.30
N ASN A 354 -16.25 -1.23 -14.63
CA ASN A 354 -17.12 -2.19 -15.31
C ASN A 354 -16.46 -3.57 -15.58
N GLY A 355 -15.25 -3.80 -15.07
CA GLY A 355 -14.53 -5.08 -15.13
C GLY A 355 -13.91 -5.40 -16.49
N THR A 356 -13.87 -4.46 -17.43
CA THR A 356 -13.22 -4.68 -18.74
C THR A 356 -11.74 -4.98 -18.57
N GLU A 357 -11.04 -4.21 -17.75
CA GLU A 357 -9.62 -4.43 -17.46
C GLU A 357 -9.38 -5.73 -16.70
N THR A 358 -10.28 -6.08 -15.77
CA THR A 358 -10.27 -7.36 -15.05
C THR A 358 -10.32 -8.55 -16.00
N ARG A 359 -11.28 -8.55 -16.93
CA ARG A 359 -11.43 -9.65 -17.90
C ARG A 359 -10.21 -9.79 -18.81
N LYS A 360 -9.62 -8.67 -19.28
CA LYS A 360 -8.37 -8.70 -20.04
C LYS A 360 -7.21 -9.30 -19.23
N ALA A 361 -7.07 -8.88 -17.97
CA ALA A 361 -6.02 -9.39 -17.09
C ALA A 361 -6.18 -10.90 -16.84
N LEU A 362 -7.40 -11.37 -16.55
CA LEU A 362 -7.69 -12.79 -16.38
C LEU A 362 -7.45 -13.60 -17.67
N GLU A 363 -7.89 -13.08 -18.81
CA GLU A 363 -7.68 -13.73 -20.11
C GLU A 363 -6.19 -13.90 -20.43
N PHE A 364 -5.40 -12.85 -20.24
CA PHE A 364 -3.97 -12.89 -20.52
C PHE A 364 -3.22 -13.76 -19.51
N ASN A 365 -3.41 -13.52 -18.20
CA ASN A 365 -2.70 -14.24 -17.14
C ASN A 365 -3.16 -15.69 -16.96
N GLY A 366 -4.32 -16.05 -17.49
CA GLY A 366 -4.82 -17.42 -17.49
C GLY A 366 -4.20 -18.33 -18.55
N ARG A 367 -3.46 -17.79 -19.53
CA ARG A 367 -2.83 -18.57 -20.61
C ARG A 367 -1.67 -19.39 -20.06
N SER A 368 -1.47 -20.61 -20.56
CA SER A 368 -0.29 -21.43 -20.18
C SER A 368 1.03 -20.78 -20.59
N THR A 369 1.02 -19.89 -21.60
CA THR A 369 2.17 -19.17 -22.12
C THR A 369 2.35 -17.76 -21.55
N TYR A 370 1.52 -17.34 -20.59
CA TYR A 370 1.47 -15.92 -20.17
C TYR A 370 2.84 -15.36 -19.77
N ARG A 371 3.68 -16.16 -19.10
CA ARG A 371 5.03 -15.73 -18.70
C ARG A 371 5.94 -15.49 -19.90
N GLN A 372 5.93 -16.40 -20.88
CA GLN A 372 6.74 -16.25 -22.08
C GLN A 372 6.26 -15.07 -22.93
N ASP A 373 4.96 -14.86 -23.01
CA ASP A 373 4.38 -13.76 -23.80
C ASP A 373 4.63 -12.41 -23.13
N LEU A 374 4.42 -12.31 -21.81
CA LEU A 374 4.76 -11.11 -21.03
C LEU A 374 6.26 -10.79 -21.11
N ALA A 375 7.13 -11.81 -21.03
CA ALA A 375 8.57 -11.60 -21.14
C ALA A 375 8.98 -11.01 -22.51
N LYS A 376 8.26 -11.33 -23.60
CA LYS A 376 8.50 -10.71 -24.91
C LYS A 376 8.12 -9.22 -24.89
N GLU A 377 6.93 -8.89 -24.37
CA GLU A 377 6.47 -7.49 -24.27
C GLU A 377 7.39 -6.65 -23.36
N LEU A 378 7.82 -7.21 -22.23
CA LEU A 378 8.79 -6.54 -21.34
C LEU A 378 10.16 -6.36 -22.02
N LYS A 379 10.59 -7.33 -22.84
CA LYS A 379 11.83 -7.18 -23.61
C LYS A 379 11.74 -6.05 -24.63
N GLU A 380 10.58 -5.83 -25.25
CA GLU A 380 10.39 -4.69 -26.15
C GLU A 380 10.57 -3.36 -25.43
N ILE A 381 10.14 -3.27 -24.17
CA ILE A 381 10.43 -2.11 -23.30
C ILE A 381 11.94 -2.04 -23.04
N ASP A 382 12.57 -3.11 -22.53
CA ASP A 382 14.00 -3.12 -22.20
C ASP A 382 14.93 -2.71 -23.36
N ASP A 383 14.53 -3.02 -24.59
CA ASP A 383 15.28 -2.74 -25.81
C ASP A 383 15.12 -1.29 -26.32
N GLN A 384 14.14 -0.52 -25.81
CA GLN A 384 13.94 0.88 -26.23
C GLN A 384 15.22 1.71 -26.00
N GLU A 385 15.52 2.61 -26.96
CA GLU A 385 16.73 3.45 -26.90
C GLU A 385 16.81 4.24 -25.58
N ILE A 386 15.67 4.77 -25.09
CA ILE A 386 15.57 5.52 -23.83
C ILE A 386 16.10 4.71 -22.64
N TRP A 387 15.74 3.42 -22.52
CA TRP A 387 16.15 2.60 -21.37
C TRP A 387 17.58 2.07 -21.50
N ARG A 388 18.04 1.83 -22.72
CA ARG A 388 19.46 1.51 -22.98
C ARG A 388 20.36 2.71 -22.68
N ALA A 389 19.98 3.92 -23.10
CA ALA A 389 20.67 5.15 -22.70
C ALA A 389 20.65 5.34 -21.19
N GLY A 390 19.49 5.09 -20.56
CA GLY A 390 19.33 5.15 -19.11
C GLY A 390 20.23 4.19 -18.33
N LYS A 391 20.52 2.99 -18.84
CA LYS A 391 21.49 2.07 -18.19
C LYS A 391 22.87 2.71 -18.07
N VAL A 392 23.32 3.41 -19.12
CA VAL A 392 24.61 4.11 -19.11
C VAL A 392 24.54 5.31 -18.17
N VAL A 393 23.50 6.16 -18.27
CA VAL A 393 23.36 7.34 -17.40
C VAL A 393 23.34 6.94 -15.92
N ARG A 394 22.57 5.91 -15.54
CA ARG A 394 22.52 5.42 -14.15
C ARG A 394 23.86 4.91 -13.64
N SER A 395 24.70 4.32 -14.50
CA SER A 395 26.04 3.86 -14.11
C SER A 395 27.01 4.99 -13.77
N LEU A 396 26.68 6.23 -14.15
CA LEU A 396 27.48 7.42 -13.83
C LEU A 396 27.10 8.06 -12.48
N ARG A 397 26.03 7.58 -11.83
CA ARG A 397 25.56 8.17 -10.57
C ARG A 397 26.55 7.87 -9.42
N PRO A 398 26.80 8.83 -8.51
CA PRO A 398 27.73 8.62 -7.40
C PRO A 398 27.37 7.47 -6.45
N ASP A 399 26.08 7.16 -6.33
CA ASP A 399 25.53 6.12 -5.46
C ASP A 399 25.19 4.82 -6.19
N TYR A 400 25.59 4.68 -7.47
CA TYR A 400 25.31 3.50 -8.27
C TYR A 400 25.89 2.24 -7.61
N LYS A 401 25.02 1.27 -7.35
CA LYS A 401 25.38 -0.09 -6.97
C LYS A 401 25.00 -1.02 -8.11
N PRO A 402 25.94 -1.76 -8.72
CA PRO A 402 25.58 -2.78 -9.68
C PRO A 402 24.70 -3.82 -8.99
N GLU A 403 23.49 -4.03 -9.53
CA GLU A 403 22.56 -5.09 -9.10
C GLU A 403 22.96 -6.44 -9.70
#